data_AF-A0A2V2EH30-F1
#
_entry.id   AF-A0A2V2EH30-F1
#
_cell.length_a   1.000
_cell.length_b   1.000
_cell.length_c   1.000
_cell.angle_alpha   90.00
_cell.angle_beta   90.00
_cell.angle_gamma   90.00
#
_symmetry.space_group_name_H-M   'P 1'
#
loop_
_entity.id
_entity.type
_entity.pdbx_description
1 polymer ?
#
loop_
_entity_poly.entity_id
_entity_poly.type
_entity_poly.pdbx_seq_one_letter_code
_entity_poly.pdbx_strand_id
1 'polypeptide(L)'
;MKTTKKVISVILCIILFFATIFTAFAVPIKNTLYNVSFYTKSIINDEYISNLKEYISDIIYHQVLLYEIDPHIISDKISTEDLKELSNVNIPMVISSIIHGTEFSPKKYENNDIRSYIAETLTAFAEEHNLEVEDGVIDEIYSALCNTVTLNTAVFSQSYLKHIPKINNYLKIFDYWYIGLIMAVLCIASIVILNLKKINTALYSLSTAIWLGSAVVFIPAVMFAVYNLPKRISMAQSPMKMFIDATIYGAQGAILWVFGLFFVLACIGLAVSIFLSVKKRRKNDVSDNKKETA
;
A
#
# COMPACT_ATOMS: atom_id res chain seq x y z
N MET A 1 27.45 0.25 39.60
CA MET A 1 27.76 -0.09 38.18
C MET A 1 26.91 -1.22 37.58
N LYS A 2 26.68 -2.37 38.26
CA LYS A 2 25.89 -3.49 37.70
C LYS A 2 24.41 -3.14 37.47
N THR A 3 23.81 -2.32 38.34
CA THR A 3 22.40 -1.91 38.26
C THR A 3 22.15 -0.91 37.11
N THR A 4 23.01 0.10 36.97
CA THR A 4 22.94 1.10 35.89
C THR A 4 23.01 0.46 34.50
N LYS A 5 23.90 -0.51 34.30
CA LYS A 5 24.00 -1.24 33.02
C LYS A 5 22.72 -2.02 32.68
N LYS A 6 22.07 -2.62 33.69
CA LYS A 6 20.79 -3.31 33.48
C LYS A 6 19.68 -2.34 33.09
N VAL A 7 19.59 -1.20 33.77
CA VAL A 7 18.59 -0.15 33.45
C VAL A 7 18.77 0.35 32.03
N ILE A 8 20.00 0.70 31.62
CA ILE A 8 20.31 1.13 30.25
C ILE A 8 19.93 0.05 29.24
N SER A 9 20.28 -1.22 29.51
CA SER A 9 19.93 -2.33 28.62
C SER A 9 18.42 -2.49 28.43
N VAL A 10 17.63 -2.29 29.49
CA VAL A 10 16.15 -2.36 29.42
C VAL A 10 15.61 -1.20 28.60
N ILE A 11 16.10 0.02 28.83
CA ILE A 11 15.70 1.20 28.04
C ILE A 11 16.00 0.98 26.55
N LEU A 12 17.18 0.47 26.21
CA LEU A 12 17.54 0.15 24.82
C LEU A 12 16.62 -0.91 24.20
N CYS A 13 16.16 -1.90 24.98
CA CYS A 13 15.20 -2.90 24.50
C CYS A 13 13.83 -2.29 24.22
N ILE A 14 13.37 -1.34 25.06
CA ILE A 14 12.12 -0.61 24.84
C ILE A 14 12.22 0.25 23.57
N ILE A 15 13.33 0.96 23.39
CA ILE A 15 13.57 1.75 22.18
C ILE A 15 13.62 0.84 20.96
N LEU A 16 14.30 -0.31 21.04
CA LEU A 16 14.36 -1.29 19.95
C LEU A 16 12.98 -1.86 19.60
N PHE A 17 12.13 -2.10 20.59
CA PHE A 17 10.74 -2.53 20.37
C PHE A 17 9.97 -1.48 19.54
N PHE A 18 9.97 -0.22 19.95
CA PHE A 18 9.27 0.85 19.21
C PHE A 18 9.88 1.10 17.83
N ALA A 19 11.22 1.03 17.72
CA ALA A 19 11.91 1.16 16.44
C ALA A 19 11.50 0.05 15.47
N THR A 20 11.39 -1.19 15.96
CA THR A 20 10.94 -2.34 15.16
C THR A 20 9.51 -2.13 14.66
N ILE A 21 8.59 -1.67 15.51
CA ILE A 21 7.20 -1.37 15.12
C ILE A 21 7.14 -0.25 14.09
N PHE A 22 7.85 0.86 14.32
CA PHE A 22 7.85 1.98 13.38
C PHE A 22 8.38 1.56 12.01
N THR A 23 9.50 0.84 11.96
CA THR A 23 10.04 0.28 10.71
C THR A 23 9.03 -0.65 10.03
N ALA A 24 8.21 -1.35 10.82
CA ALA A 24 7.21 -2.27 10.28
C ALA A 24 6.06 -1.64 9.53
N PHE A 25 5.71 -0.40 9.87
CA PHE A 25 4.74 0.35 9.09
C PHE A 25 5.43 1.19 8.02
N ALA A 26 6.52 1.86 8.35
CA ALA A 26 7.16 2.82 7.45
C ALA A 26 7.75 2.17 6.19
N VAL A 27 8.41 1.01 6.30
CA VAL A 27 9.05 0.36 5.15
C VAL A 27 8.03 -0.18 4.14
N PRO A 28 6.99 -0.95 4.55
CA PRO A 28 5.95 -1.39 3.63
C PRO A 28 5.20 -0.24 2.98
N ILE A 29 4.87 0.80 3.75
CA ILE A 29 4.24 2.02 3.20
C ILE A 29 5.15 2.67 2.15
N LYS A 30 6.46 2.80 2.40
CA LYS A 30 7.40 3.34 1.41
C LYS A 30 7.48 2.44 0.16
N ASN A 31 7.57 1.13 0.33
CA ASN A 31 7.73 0.19 -0.78
C ASN A 31 6.45 -0.01 -1.62
N THR A 32 5.29 0.32 -1.07
CA THR A 32 4.00 0.24 -1.78
C THR A 32 3.56 1.60 -2.29
N LEU A 33 3.37 2.57 -1.39
CA LEU A 33 2.81 3.87 -1.76
C LEU A 33 3.76 4.69 -2.65
N TYR A 34 5.07 4.64 -2.41
CA TYR A 34 6.04 5.48 -3.13
C TYR A 34 6.65 4.77 -4.34
N ASN A 35 6.29 3.52 -4.59
CA ASN A 35 6.85 2.74 -5.67
C ASN A 35 5.92 2.77 -6.89
N VAL A 36 6.28 3.56 -7.91
CA VAL A 36 5.52 3.63 -9.16
C VAL A 36 5.34 2.24 -9.80
N SER A 37 6.36 1.38 -9.71
CA SER A 37 6.30 0.03 -10.28
C SER A 37 5.31 -0.89 -9.56
N PHE A 38 4.96 -0.60 -8.30
CA PHE A 38 3.93 -1.33 -7.58
C PHE A 38 2.58 -1.12 -8.28
N TYR A 39 2.24 0.11 -8.64
CA TYR A 39 0.98 0.45 -9.30
C TYR A 39 0.87 -0.18 -10.68
N THR A 40 1.89 -0.03 -11.51
CA THR A 40 1.86 -0.53 -12.89
C THR A 40 1.83 -2.04 -12.97
N LYS A 41 2.46 -2.75 -12.03
CA LYS A 41 2.52 -4.23 -12.04
C LYS A 41 1.42 -4.90 -11.23
N SER A 42 0.99 -4.28 -10.13
CA SER A 42 0.12 -4.94 -9.15
C SER A 42 -1.32 -4.42 -9.19
N ILE A 43 -1.54 -3.23 -9.76
CA ILE A 43 -2.88 -2.63 -9.84
C ILE A 43 -3.36 -2.56 -11.29
N ILE A 44 -2.55 -2.07 -12.22
CA ILE A 44 -2.92 -1.91 -13.64
C ILE A 44 -2.72 -3.23 -14.40
N ASN A 45 -3.38 -4.29 -13.93
CA ASN A 45 -3.41 -5.58 -14.60
C ASN A 45 -4.63 -5.69 -15.53
N ASP A 46 -4.70 -6.77 -16.31
CA ASP A 46 -5.76 -6.93 -17.31
C ASP A 46 -7.15 -7.10 -16.68
N GLU A 47 -7.23 -7.70 -15.48
CA GLU A 47 -8.47 -7.79 -14.69
C GLU A 47 -8.99 -6.40 -14.26
N TYR A 48 -8.10 -5.54 -13.77
CA TYR A 48 -8.42 -4.16 -13.43
C TYR A 48 -8.90 -3.38 -14.64
N ILE A 49 -8.21 -3.49 -15.78
CA ILE A 49 -8.60 -2.80 -17.02
C ILE A 49 -9.94 -3.31 -17.54
N SER A 50 -10.20 -4.62 -17.47
CA SER A 50 -11.49 -5.20 -17.83
C SER A 50 -12.62 -4.64 -16.96
N ASN A 51 -12.45 -4.66 -15.65
CA ASN A 51 -13.46 -4.14 -14.73
C ASN A 51 -13.64 -2.61 -14.85
N LEU A 52 -12.56 -1.88 -15.12
CA LEU A 52 -12.61 -0.45 -15.39
C LEU A 52 -13.41 -0.16 -16.66
N LYS A 53 -13.21 -0.95 -17.72
CA LYS A 53 -13.97 -0.84 -18.96
C LYS A 53 -15.46 -1.07 -18.70
N GLU A 54 -15.82 -2.16 -18.03
CA GLU A 54 -17.21 -2.46 -17.68
C GLU A 54 -17.86 -1.33 -16.87
N TYR A 55 -17.16 -0.82 -15.85
CA TYR A 55 -17.64 0.28 -15.02
C TYR A 55 -17.83 1.58 -15.80
N ILE A 56 -16.90 1.93 -16.69
CA ILE A 56 -17.02 3.11 -17.55
C ILE A 56 -18.18 2.94 -18.53
N SER A 57 -18.32 1.77 -19.14
CA SER A 57 -19.41 1.45 -20.06
C SER A 57 -20.78 1.57 -19.40
N ASP A 58 -20.94 1.12 -18.15
CA ASP A 58 -22.18 1.28 -17.38
C ASP A 58 -22.53 2.75 -17.13
N ILE A 59 -21.53 3.57 -16.77
CA ILE A 59 -21.73 5.01 -16.61
C ILE A 59 -22.11 5.67 -17.95
N ILE A 60 -21.39 5.34 -19.02
CA ILE A 60 -21.68 5.89 -20.36
C ILE A 60 -23.07 5.49 -20.80
N TYR A 61 -23.46 4.24 -20.60
CA TYR A 61 -24.81 3.75 -20.90
C TYR A 61 -25.87 4.63 -20.24
N HIS A 62 -25.72 4.90 -18.95
CA HIS A 62 -26.66 5.78 -18.23
C HIS A 62 -26.59 7.25 -18.65
N GLN A 63 -25.41 7.76 -19.04
CA GLN A 63 -25.25 9.14 -19.50
C GLN A 63 -25.87 9.38 -20.87
N VAL A 64 -25.80 8.40 -21.78
CA VAL A 64 -26.28 8.56 -23.16
C VAL A 64 -27.69 8.05 -23.39
N LEU A 65 -28.33 7.42 -22.40
CA LEU A 65 -29.69 6.88 -22.51
C LEU A 65 -30.75 7.94 -22.88
N LEU A 66 -30.46 9.22 -22.61
CA LEU A 66 -31.34 10.35 -22.95
C LEU A 66 -31.01 10.98 -24.31
N TYR A 67 -29.96 10.52 -24.97
CA TYR A 67 -29.57 10.91 -26.31
C TYR A 67 -29.81 9.72 -27.25
N GLU A 68 -30.11 9.99 -28.52
CA GLU A 68 -30.31 8.95 -29.55
C GLU A 68 -28.98 8.30 -29.99
N ILE A 69 -28.04 8.14 -29.05
CA ILE A 69 -26.68 7.67 -29.26
C ILE A 69 -26.60 6.25 -28.75
N ASP A 70 -26.10 5.32 -29.58
CA ASP A 70 -25.92 3.93 -29.14
C ASP A 70 -24.77 3.83 -28.11
N PRO A 71 -25.06 3.46 -26.84
CA PRO A 71 -24.04 3.34 -25.81
C PRO A 71 -23.02 2.23 -26.08
N HIS A 72 -23.38 1.20 -26.84
CA HIS A 72 -22.48 0.10 -27.18
C HIS A 72 -21.41 0.56 -28.17
N ILE A 73 -21.78 1.35 -29.18
CA ILE A 73 -20.84 1.89 -30.16
C ILE A 73 -19.83 2.83 -29.49
N ILE A 74 -20.28 3.69 -28.56
CA ILE A 74 -19.38 4.54 -27.77
C ILE A 74 -18.44 3.70 -26.90
N SER A 75 -18.98 2.70 -26.20
CA SER A 75 -18.20 1.81 -25.33
C SER A 75 -17.14 1.00 -26.09
N ASP A 76 -17.47 0.55 -27.31
CA ASP A 76 -16.56 -0.22 -28.15
C ASP A 76 -15.40 0.63 -28.71
N LYS A 77 -15.64 1.93 -28.92
CA LYS A 77 -14.60 2.90 -29.28
C LYS A 77 -13.62 3.18 -28.14
N ILE A 78 -13.95 2.81 -26.90
CA ILE A 78 -13.03 2.88 -25.76
C ILE A 78 -12.24 1.58 -25.70
N SER A 79 -11.00 1.63 -26.19
CA SER A 79 -10.12 0.46 -26.21
C SER A 79 -9.52 0.16 -24.82
N THR A 80 -9.24 -1.11 -24.56
CA THR A 80 -8.52 -1.52 -23.35
C THR A 80 -7.11 -0.94 -23.30
N GLU A 81 -6.50 -0.75 -24.45
CA GLU A 81 -5.18 -0.15 -24.66
C GLU A 81 -5.19 1.32 -24.22
N ASP A 82 -6.20 2.10 -24.61
CA ASP A 82 -6.34 3.51 -24.19
C ASP A 82 -6.49 3.61 -22.66
N LEU A 83 -7.35 2.76 -22.08
CA LEU A 83 -7.56 2.73 -20.64
C LEU A 83 -6.29 2.33 -19.89
N LYS A 84 -5.50 1.41 -20.45
CA LYS A 84 -4.21 0.98 -19.90
C LYS A 84 -3.19 2.10 -19.98
N GLU A 85 -3.09 2.80 -21.12
CA GLU A 85 -2.18 3.93 -21.27
C GLU A 85 -2.54 5.07 -20.30
N LEU A 86 -3.82 5.46 -20.25
CA LEU A 86 -4.31 6.50 -19.36
C LEU A 86 -4.08 6.13 -17.89
N SER A 87 -4.40 4.90 -17.49
CA SER A 87 -4.19 4.45 -16.10
C SER A 87 -2.71 4.46 -15.73
N ASN A 88 -1.81 4.08 -16.65
CA ASN A 88 -0.36 4.09 -16.43
C ASN A 88 0.21 5.51 -16.29
N VAL A 89 -0.51 6.54 -16.74
CA VAL A 89 -0.13 7.95 -16.56
C VAL A 89 -0.84 8.54 -15.33
N ASN A 90 -2.17 8.43 -15.28
CA ASN A 90 -3.01 9.11 -14.31
C ASN A 90 -2.83 8.58 -12.90
N ILE A 91 -2.73 7.25 -12.70
CA ILE A 91 -2.56 6.68 -11.36
C ILE A 91 -1.22 7.14 -10.74
N PRO A 92 -0.05 6.96 -11.39
CA PRO A 92 1.20 7.47 -10.84
C PRO A 92 1.20 8.98 -10.60
N MET A 93 0.55 9.77 -11.45
CA MET A 93 0.42 11.21 -11.26
C MET A 93 -0.41 11.55 -10.01
N VAL A 94 -1.56 10.91 -9.80
CA VAL A 94 -2.36 11.13 -8.58
C VAL A 94 -1.54 10.79 -7.33
N ILE A 95 -0.85 9.65 -7.36
CA ILE A 95 -0.02 9.23 -6.23
C ILE A 95 1.13 10.20 -5.98
N SER A 96 1.81 10.65 -7.03
CA SER A 96 2.86 11.67 -6.92
C SER A 96 2.30 12.97 -6.32
N SER A 97 1.12 13.40 -6.75
CA SER A 97 0.43 14.57 -6.18
C SER A 97 0.07 14.36 -4.71
N ILE A 98 -0.37 13.17 -4.30
CA ILE A 98 -0.60 12.84 -2.88
C ILE A 98 0.71 12.91 -2.07
N ILE A 99 1.79 12.33 -2.59
CA ILE A 99 3.10 12.24 -1.91
C ILE A 99 3.80 13.59 -1.81
N HIS A 100 3.72 14.43 -2.84
CA HIS A 100 4.42 15.72 -2.89
C HIS A 100 3.51 16.91 -2.55
N GLY A 101 2.19 16.69 -2.48
CA GLY A 101 1.23 17.74 -2.15
C GLY A 101 1.06 18.74 -3.30
N THR A 102 1.36 18.32 -4.52
CA THR A 102 1.24 19.12 -5.73
C THR A 102 -0.16 19.03 -6.31
N GLU A 103 -0.55 20.02 -7.11
CA GLU A 103 -1.79 19.93 -7.88
C GLU A 103 -1.79 18.72 -8.80
N PHE A 104 -2.97 18.15 -9.01
CA PHE A 104 -3.18 17.03 -9.91
C PHE A 104 -3.93 17.53 -11.14
N SER A 105 -3.38 17.27 -12.32
CA SER A 105 -4.03 17.48 -13.60
C SER A 105 -3.97 16.17 -14.38
N PRO A 106 -5.10 15.47 -14.58
CA PRO A 106 -5.10 14.19 -15.29
C PRO A 106 -4.75 14.39 -16.77
N LYS A 107 -4.09 13.40 -17.38
CA LYS A 107 -4.05 13.26 -18.83
C LYS A 107 -5.48 13.02 -19.31
N LYS A 108 -5.98 13.93 -20.14
CA LYS A 108 -7.32 13.87 -20.72
C LYS A 108 -7.40 12.73 -21.74
N TYR A 109 -8.52 12.03 -21.73
CA TYR A 109 -8.91 11.13 -22.80
C TYR A 109 -9.48 11.94 -23.96
N GLU A 110 -8.99 11.70 -25.16
CA GLU A 110 -9.50 12.29 -26.39
C GLU A 110 -9.63 11.19 -27.43
N ASN A 111 -10.78 11.15 -28.11
CA ASN A 111 -11.04 10.17 -29.16
C ASN A 111 -11.92 10.80 -30.24
N ASN A 112 -11.30 11.12 -31.38
CA ASN A 112 -11.98 11.76 -32.50
C ASN A 112 -13.08 10.88 -33.11
N ASP A 113 -12.98 9.56 -32.99
CA ASP A 113 -13.98 8.63 -33.52
C ASP A 113 -15.26 8.62 -32.68
N ILE A 114 -15.16 8.95 -31.39
CA ILE A 114 -16.31 9.19 -30.51
C ILE A 114 -16.99 10.49 -30.91
N ARG A 115 -16.22 11.58 -31.06
CA ARG A 115 -16.76 12.89 -31.47
C ARG A 115 -17.47 12.82 -32.82
N SER A 116 -16.85 12.16 -33.79
CA SER A 116 -17.42 12.00 -35.14
C SER A 116 -18.73 11.22 -35.11
N TYR A 117 -18.79 10.12 -34.35
CA TYR A 117 -20.01 9.33 -34.22
C TYR A 117 -21.16 10.09 -33.54
N ILE A 118 -20.87 10.87 -32.50
CA ILE A 118 -21.87 11.74 -31.86
C ILE A 118 -22.40 12.77 -32.86
N ALA A 119 -21.49 13.41 -33.61
CA ALA A 119 -21.86 14.40 -34.62
C ALA A 119 -22.74 13.80 -35.71
N GLU A 120 -22.34 12.65 -36.28
CA GLU A 120 -23.10 11.93 -37.31
C GLU A 120 -24.49 11.55 -36.81
N THR A 121 -24.58 10.98 -35.61
CA THR A 121 -25.84 10.47 -35.05
C THR A 121 -26.82 11.60 -34.74
N LEU A 122 -26.35 12.67 -34.07
CA LEU A 122 -27.20 13.80 -33.72
C LEU A 122 -27.62 14.61 -34.95
N THR A 123 -26.75 14.75 -35.94
CA THR A 123 -27.08 15.44 -37.20
C THR A 123 -28.11 14.65 -37.99
N ALA A 124 -27.94 13.32 -38.12
CA ALA A 124 -28.91 12.46 -38.81
C ALA A 124 -30.29 12.49 -38.13
N PHE A 125 -30.33 12.43 -36.79
CA PHE A 125 -31.58 12.54 -36.04
C PHE A 125 -32.25 13.92 -36.23
N ALA A 126 -31.47 14.99 -36.20
CA ALA A 126 -31.98 16.34 -36.41
C ALA A 126 -32.56 16.51 -37.83
N GLU A 127 -31.86 16.02 -38.86
CA GLU A 127 -32.33 16.02 -40.25
C GLU A 127 -33.63 15.21 -40.42
N GLU A 128 -33.73 14.02 -39.82
CA GLU A 128 -34.93 13.16 -39.88
C GLU A 128 -36.17 13.85 -39.27
N HIS A 129 -35.98 14.63 -38.21
CA HIS A 129 -37.06 15.30 -37.48
C HIS A 129 -37.26 16.78 -37.83
N ASN A 130 -36.53 17.31 -38.83
CA ASN A 130 -36.52 18.74 -39.19
C ASN A 130 -36.18 19.65 -38.00
N LEU A 131 -35.23 19.24 -37.18
CA LEU A 131 -34.66 19.99 -36.07
C LEU A 131 -33.27 20.52 -36.46
N GLU A 132 -32.79 21.52 -35.73
CA GLU A 132 -31.39 21.97 -35.82
C GLU A 132 -30.64 21.49 -34.57
N VAL A 133 -29.41 21.01 -34.74
CA VAL A 133 -28.54 20.70 -33.61
C VAL A 133 -28.06 22.02 -33.02
N GLU A 134 -28.34 22.26 -31.74
CA GLU A 134 -27.90 23.46 -31.04
C GLU A 134 -26.36 23.53 -30.98
N ASP A 135 -25.82 24.72 -31.21
CA ASP A 135 -24.39 24.99 -31.21
C ASP A 135 -23.77 24.57 -29.86
N GLY A 136 -22.75 23.71 -29.93
CA GLY A 136 -21.97 23.28 -28.76
C GLY A 136 -22.49 22.00 -28.07
N VAL A 137 -23.67 21.48 -28.39
CA VAL A 137 -24.20 20.24 -27.77
C VAL A 137 -23.30 19.03 -28.04
N ILE A 138 -22.78 18.90 -29.26
CA ILE A 138 -21.83 17.83 -29.63
C ILE A 138 -20.58 17.90 -28.75
N ASP A 139 -20.03 19.11 -28.55
CA ASP A 139 -18.81 19.32 -27.77
C ASP A 139 -19.06 19.11 -26.28
N GLU A 140 -20.25 19.44 -25.78
CA GLU A 140 -20.66 19.18 -24.39
C GLU A 140 -20.77 17.67 -24.11
N ILE A 141 -21.50 16.94 -24.96
CA ILE A 141 -21.66 15.48 -24.84
C ILE A 141 -20.29 14.78 -24.97
N TYR A 142 -19.51 15.15 -25.98
CA TYR A 142 -18.16 14.63 -26.18
C TYR A 142 -17.27 14.89 -24.95
N SER A 143 -17.25 16.13 -24.45
CA SER A 143 -16.47 16.50 -23.27
C SER A 143 -16.92 15.75 -22.02
N ALA A 144 -18.23 15.54 -21.83
CA ALA A 144 -18.77 14.80 -20.70
C ALA A 144 -18.32 13.32 -20.71
N LEU A 145 -18.36 12.68 -21.88
CA LEU A 145 -17.91 11.30 -22.06
C LEU A 145 -16.40 11.17 -21.84
N CYS A 146 -15.61 12.05 -22.47
CA CYS A 146 -14.15 12.08 -22.28
C CYS A 146 -13.75 12.35 -20.82
N ASN A 147 -14.46 13.26 -20.13
CA ASN A 147 -14.24 13.52 -18.72
C ASN A 147 -14.58 12.30 -17.86
N THR A 148 -15.62 11.55 -18.20
CA THR A 148 -15.98 10.31 -17.51
C THR A 148 -14.84 9.28 -17.60
N VAL A 149 -14.28 9.05 -18.78
CA VAL A 149 -13.12 8.15 -18.94
C VAL A 149 -11.90 8.69 -18.16
N THR A 150 -11.62 9.98 -18.29
CA THR A 150 -10.47 10.65 -17.64
C THR A 150 -10.53 10.54 -16.12
N LEU A 151 -11.69 10.82 -15.51
CA LEU A 151 -11.84 10.82 -14.06
C LEU A 151 -11.77 9.42 -13.47
N ASN A 152 -12.29 8.41 -14.17
CA ASN A 152 -12.30 7.03 -13.68
C ASN A 152 -10.96 6.32 -13.87
N THR A 153 -10.16 6.70 -14.88
CA THR A 153 -8.76 6.23 -15.02
C THR A 153 -7.82 6.84 -13.97
N ALA A 154 -8.17 7.98 -13.37
CA ALA A 154 -7.43 8.58 -12.26
C ALA A 154 -7.72 7.94 -10.89
N VAL A 155 -8.66 6.99 -10.80
CA VAL A 155 -9.04 6.22 -9.59
C VAL A 155 -9.70 7.04 -8.48
N PHE A 156 -9.22 8.24 -8.18
CA PHE A 156 -9.72 9.09 -7.11
C PHE A 156 -10.65 10.18 -7.66
N SER A 157 -11.82 10.32 -7.05
CA SER A 157 -12.73 11.41 -7.40
C SER A 157 -12.14 12.78 -7.01
N GLN A 158 -12.60 13.83 -7.68
CA GLN A 158 -12.17 15.20 -7.36
C GLN A 158 -12.45 15.61 -5.91
N SER A 159 -13.47 15.05 -5.26
CA SER A 159 -13.75 15.31 -3.84
C SER A 159 -12.61 14.84 -2.93
N TYR A 160 -11.97 13.70 -3.24
CA TYR A 160 -10.80 13.22 -2.51
C TYR A 160 -9.55 14.04 -2.79
N LEU A 161 -9.38 14.52 -4.02
CA LEU A 161 -8.21 15.33 -4.40
C LEU A 161 -8.10 16.62 -3.58
N LYS A 162 -9.22 17.22 -3.15
CA LYS A 162 -9.24 18.39 -2.25
C LYS A 162 -8.59 18.13 -0.88
N HIS A 163 -8.45 16.87 -0.49
CA HIS A 163 -7.84 16.47 0.78
C HIS A 163 -6.36 16.08 0.64
N ILE A 164 -5.78 16.14 -0.57
CA ILE A 164 -4.36 15.87 -0.82
C ILE A 164 -3.42 16.57 0.19
N PRO A 165 -3.56 17.87 0.48
CA PRO A 165 -2.63 18.54 1.41
C PRO A 165 -2.68 17.96 2.82
N LYS A 166 -3.86 17.52 3.28
CA LYS A 166 -4.02 16.89 4.60
C LYS A 166 -3.39 15.50 4.62
N ILE A 167 -3.67 14.68 3.60
CA ILE A 167 -3.12 13.33 3.46
C ILE A 167 -1.59 13.39 3.36
N ASN A 168 -1.06 14.32 2.57
CA ASN A 168 0.37 14.56 2.44
C ASN A 168 1.05 14.80 3.79
N ASN A 169 0.47 15.67 4.62
CA ASN A 169 1.04 15.97 5.93
C ASN A 169 1.12 14.74 6.84
N TYR A 170 0.17 13.80 6.75
CA TYR A 170 0.28 12.52 7.46
C TYR A 170 1.35 11.61 6.86
N LEU A 171 1.52 11.63 5.53
CA LEU A 171 2.50 10.78 4.85
C LEU A 171 3.95 11.23 5.06
N LYS A 172 4.20 12.53 5.31
CA LYS A 172 5.56 13.07 5.58
C LYS A 172 6.30 12.35 6.70
N ILE A 173 5.60 11.79 7.69
CA ILE A 173 6.25 11.02 8.76
C ILE A 173 7.00 9.79 8.22
N PHE A 174 6.56 9.24 7.08
CA PHE A 174 7.15 8.08 6.43
C PHE A 174 8.32 8.44 5.50
N ASP A 175 8.57 9.72 5.22
CA ASP A 175 9.81 10.11 4.52
C ASP A 175 11.04 9.86 5.38
N TYR A 176 10.86 9.84 6.70
CA TYR A 176 11.86 9.48 7.69
C TYR A 176 11.90 7.98 8.01
N TRP A 177 11.46 7.11 7.09
CA TRP A 177 11.39 5.66 7.28
C TRP A 177 12.72 5.05 7.77
N TYR A 178 13.86 5.61 7.35
CA TYR A 178 15.19 5.13 7.71
C TYR A 178 15.54 5.36 9.19
N ILE A 179 14.89 6.31 9.89
CA ILE A 179 15.18 6.62 11.30
C ILE A 179 14.96 5.39 12.18
N GLY A 180 13.83 4.68 11.99
CA GLY A 180 13.57 3.46 12.75
C GLY A 180 14.64 2.39 12.54
N LEU A 181 15.12 2.23 11.31
CA LEU A 181 16.15 1.25 10.96
C LEU A 181 17.49 1.62 11.59
N ILE A 182 17.91 2.88 11.48
CA ILE A 182 19.14 3.38 12.13
C ILE A 182 19.05 3.20 13.65
N MET A 183 17.92 3.59 14.26
CA MET A 183 17.70 3.43 15.70
C MET A 183 17.77 1.96 16.13
N ALA A 184 17.19 1.04 15.36
CA ALA A 184 17.26 -0.38 15.63
C ALA A 184 18.72 -0.88 15.61
N VAL A 185 19.49 -0.52 14.57
CA VAL A 185 20.91 -0.89 14.45
C VAL A 185 21.74 -0.34 15.61
N LEU A 186 21.56 0.94 15.97
CA LEU A 186 22.25 1.57 17.09
C LEU A 186 21.91 0.90 18.43
N CYS A 187 20.65 0.53 18.65
CA CYS A 187 20.23 -0.19 19.85
C CYS A 187 20.84 -1.59 19.90
N ILE A 188 20.84 -2.32 18.78
CA ILE A 188 21.44 -3.65 18.68
C ILE A 188 22.94 -3.57 19.02
N ALA A 189 23.68 -2.66 18.38
CA ALA A 189 25.10 -2.47 18.63
C ALA A 189 25.38 -2.11 20.10
N SER A 190 24.59 -1.19 20.68
CA SER A 190 24.72 -0.77 22.07
C SER A 190 24.48 -1.92 23.05
N ILE A 191 23.46 -2.75 22.82
CA ILE A 191 23.14 -3.92 23.66
C ILE A 191 24.26 -4.96 23.59
N VAL A 192 24.84 -5.19 22.40
CA VAL A 192 25.98 -6.10 22.21
C VAL A 192 27.20 -5.57 22.95
N ILE A 193 27.56 -4.29 22.78
CA ILE A 193 28.71 -3.65 23.44
C ILE A 193 28.58 -3.70 24.97
N LEU A 194 27.40 -3.39 25.50
CA LEU A 194 27.13 -3.42 26.94
C LEU A 194 27.29 -4.83 27.54
N ASN A 195 27.07 -5.87 26.74
CA ASN A 195 27.07 -7.27 27.16
C ASN A 195 28.15 -8.13 26.49
N LEU A 196 29.25 -7.55 25.99
CA LEU A 196 30.34 -8.28 25.31
C LEU A 196 30.84 -9.50 26.09
N LYS A 197 30.90 -9.40 27.42
CA LYS A 197 31.35 -10.51 28.30
C LYS A 197 30.27 -11.56 28.59
N LYS A 198 29.02 -11.31 28.21
CA LYS A 198 27.84 -12.16 28.46
C LYS A 198 26.93 -12.18 27.24
N ILE A 199 27.43 -12.75 26.15
CA ILE A 199 26.72 -12.81 24.85
C ILE A 199 25.31 -13.41 25.00
N ASN A 200 25.11 -14.43 25.83
CA ASN A 200 23.76 -15.00 26.07
C ASN A 200 22.76 -13.96 26.60
N THR A 201 23.21 -13.01 27.44
CA THR A 201 22.35 -11.95 27.95
C THR A 201 22.02 -10.93 26.88
N ALA A 202 22.97 -10.58 26.01
CA ALA A 202 22.70 -9.76 24.82
C ALA A 202 21.71 -10.46 23.89
N LEU A 203 21.97 -11.71 23.53
CA LEU A 203 21.13 -12.49 22.62
C LEU A 203 19.69 -12.58 23.15
N TYR A 204 19.52 -12.92 24.44
CA TYR A 204 18.21 -12.99 25.07
C TYR A 204 17.47 -11.65 25.01
N SER A 205 18.13 -10.56 25.41
CA SER A 205 17.52 -9.21 25.40
C SER A 205 17.11 -8.77 23.99
N LEU A 206 17.99 -8.98 23.00
CA LEU A 206 17.72 -8.65 21.60
C LEU A 206 16.57 -9.46 21.04
N SER A 207 16.64 -10.79 21.18
CA SER A 207 15.62 -11.68 20.65
C SER A 207 14.28 -11.44 21.31
N THR A 208 14.22 -11.12 22.62
CA THR A 208 12.96 -10.78 23.28
C THR A 208 12.35 -9.48 22.73
N ALA A 209 13.16 -8.43 22.58
CA ALA A 209 12.68 -7.14 22.08
C ALA A 209 12.19 -7.22 20.62
N ILE A 210 12.96 -7.89 19.75
CA ILE A 210 12.59 -8.09 18.35
C ILE A 210 11.39 -9.03 18.25
N TRP A 211 11.33 -10.09 19.06
CA TRP A 211 10.18 -11.01 19.08
C TRP A 211 8.89 -10.28 19.47
N LEU A 212 8.91 -9.47 20.53
CA LEU A 212 7.76 -8.66 20.93
C LEU A 212 7.36 -7.65 19.85
N GLY A 213 8.32 -6.90 19.30
CA GLY A 213 8.05 -5.88 18.28
C GLY A 213 7.50 -6.48 16.99
N SER A 214 8.07 -7.60 16.54
CA SER A 214 7.58 -8.33 15.37
C SER A 214 6.24 -9.00 15.63
N ALA A 215 6.00 -9.61 16.80
CA ALA A 215 4.73 -10.25 17.13
C ALA A 215 3.55 -9.27 17.10
N VAL A 216 3.73 -8.06 17.63
CA VAL A 216 2.70 -7.01 17.67
C VAL A 216 2.23 -6.60 16.27
N VAL A 217 3.09 -6.73 15.25
CA VAL A 217 2.74 -6.37 13.87
C VAL A 217 2.38 -7.58 13.03
N PHE A 218 3.16 -8.66 13.15
CA PHE A 218 3.00 -9.88 12.38
C PHE A 218 1.70 -10.61 12.70
N ILE A 219 1.34 -10.76 13.99
CA ILE A 219 0.12 -11.50 14.37
C ILE A 219 -1.14 -10.82 13.81
N PRO A 220 -1.35 -9.49 13.99
CA PRO A 220 -2.45 -8.82 13.31
C PRO A 220 -2.39 -8.98 11.79
N ALA A 221 -1.23 -8.82 11.16
CA ALA A 221 -1.11 -8.96 9.70
C ALA A 221 -1.51 -10.36 9.20
N VAL A 222 -1.19 -11.42 9.95
CA VAL A 222 -1.66 -12.79 9.67
C VAL A 222 -3.17 -12.88 9.83
N MET A 223 -3.73 -12.32 10.90
CA MET A 223 -5.19 -12.29 11.10
C MET A 223 -5.88 -11.56 9.95
N PHE A 224 -5.39 -10.39 9.55
CA PHE A 224 -5.88 -9.66 8.38
C PHE A 224 -5.89 -10.54 7.11
N ALA A 225 -4.90 -11.44 6.97
CA ALA A 225 -4.75 -12.30 5.78
C ALA A 225 -5.76 -13.43 5.80
N VAL A 226 -5.83 -14.13 6.94
CA VAL A 226 -6.71 -15.27 7.14
C VAL A 226 -8.17 -14.85 6.99
N TYR A 227 -8.55 -13.68 7.50
CA TYR A 227 -9.93 -13.19 7.41
C TYR A 227 -10.29 -12.53 6.07
N ASN A 228 -9.32 -12.32 5.17
CA ASN A 228 -9.49 -11.56 3.93
C ASN A 228 -10.23 -10.24 4.17
N LEU A 229 -9.81 -9.51 5.20
CA LEU A 229 -10.44 -8.26 5.62
C LEU A 229 -10.58 -7.21 4.50
N PRO A 230 -9.62 -7.04 3.55
CA PRO A 230 -9.79 -6.08 2.44
C PRO A 230 -11.06 -6.33 1.62
N LYS A 231 -11.31 -7.59 1.24
CA LYS A 231 -12.51 -8.00 0.48
C LYS A 231 -13.83 -7.75 1.23
N ARG A 232 -13.78 -7.61 2.56
CA ARG A 232 -14.96 -7.36 3.42
C ARG A 232 -15.24 -5.87 3.63
N ILE A 233 -14.36 -4.97 3.18
CA ILE A 233 -14.62 -3.53 3.23
C ILE A 233 -15.75 -3.24 2.23
N SER A 234 -16.89 -2.76 2.74
CA SER A 234 -18.06 -2.45 1.93
C SER A 234 -17.81 -1.16 1.13
N MET A 235 -17.12 -1.30 0.01
CA MET A 235 -17.11 -0.29 -1.04
C MET A 235 -17.88 -0.87 -2.24
N ALA A 236 -18.62 0.01 -2.93
CA ALA A 236 -19.18 -0.31 -4.24
C ALA A 236 -18.05 -0.84 -5.16
N GLN A 237 -18.38 -1.72 -6.11
CA GLN A 237 -17.40 -2.21 -7.08
C GLN A 237 -16.96 -1.06 -8.00
N SER A 238 -15.99 -0.29 -7.52
CA SER A 238 -15.41 0.85 -8.23
C SER A 238 -13.91 0.63 -8.44
N PRO A 239 -13.31 1.31 -9.43
CA PRO A 239 -11.85 1.30 -9.62
C PRO A 239 -11.07 1.64 -8.35
N MET A 240 -11.63 2.53 -7.52
CA MET A 240 -11.06 2.91 -6.23
C MET A 240 -11.02 1.74 -5.24
N LYS A 241 -12.04 0.89 -5.19
CA LYS A 241 -12.02 -0.30 -4.33
C LYS A 241 -10.91 -1.25 -4.74
N MET A 242 -10.80 -1.57 -6.02
CA MET A 242 -9.74 -2.47 -6.54
C MET A 242 -8.34 -1.91 -6.23
N PHE A 243 -8.17 -0.60 -6.41
CA PHE A 243 -6.93 0.09 -6.05
C PHE A 243 -6.60 -0.03 -4.56
N ILE A 244 -7.59 0.19 -3.68
CA ILE A 244 -7.42 0.09 -2.23
C ILE A 244 -7.10 -1.35 -1.83
N ASP A 245 -7.84 -2.33 -2.34
CA ASP A 245 -7.63 -3.75 -2.05
C ASP A 245 -6.22 -4.17 -2.46
N ALA A 246 -5.79 -3.86 -3.69
CA ALA A 246 -4.45 -4.18 -4.16
C ALA A 246 -3.36 -3.53 -3.31
N THR A 247 -3.54 -2.26 -2.93
CA THR A 247 -2.62 -1.53 -2.05
C THR A 247 -2.50 -2.17 -0.67
N ILE A 248 -3.64 -2.54 -0.06
CA ILE A 248 -3.65 -3.20 1.26
C ILE A 248 -2.98 -4.57 1.16
N TYR A 249 -3.31 -5.38 0.14
CA TYR A 249 -2.69 -6.69 -0.07
C TYR A 249 -1.18 -6.59 -0.28
N GLY A 250 -0.73 -5.60 -1.05
CA GLY A 250 0.70 -5.33 -1.24
C GLY A 250 1.41 -4.98 0.07
N ALA A 251 0.84 -4.05 0.85
CA ALA A 251 1.43 -3.61 2.12
C ALA A 251 1.45 -4.76 3.13
N GLN A 252 0.37 -5.50 3.20
CA GLN A 252 0.24 -6.68 4.06
C GLN A 252 1.23 -7.78 3.67
N GLY A 253 1.39 -8.09 2.38
CA GLY A 253 2.35 -9.07 1.91
C GLY A 253 3.79 -8.70 2.30
N ALA A 254 4.14 -7.42 2.16
CA ALA A 254 5.44 -6.92 2.60
C ALA A 254 5.64 -7.04 4.12
N ILE A 255 4.62 -6.71 4.92
CA ILE A 255 4.64 -6.89 6.38
C ILE A 255 4.86 -8.37 6.74
N LEU A 256 4.09 -9.27 6.15
CA LEU A 256 4.16 -10.71 6.43
C LEU A 256 5.53 -11.29 6.11
N TRP A 257 6.12 -10.91 4.97
CA TRP A 257 7.44 -11.40 4.58
C TRP A 257 8.55 -10.88 5.50
N VAL A 258 8.64 -9.55 5.67
CA VAL A 258 9.74 -8.93 6.41
C VAL A 258 9.65 -9.25 7.90
N PHE A 259 8.46 -9.13 8.49
CA PHE A 259 8.28 -9.34 9.93
C PHE A 259 8.06 -10.79 10.30
N GLY A 260 7.58 -11.63 9.38
CA GLY A 260 7.64 -13.08 9.53
C GLY A 260 9.08 -13.57 9.67
N LEU A 261 10.00 -13.05 8.84
CA LEU A 261 11.43 -13.37 8.96
C LEU A 261 12.01 -12.91 10.30
N PHE A 262 11.77 -11.66 10.72
CA PHE A 262 12.24 -11.17 12.02
C PHE A 262 11.67 -11.96 13.19
N PHE A 263 10.39 -12.33 13.12
CA PHE A 263 9.73 -13.13 14.14
C PHE A 263 10.38 -14.52 14.25
N VAL A 264 10.60 -15.20 13.13
CA VAL A 264 11.27 -16.52 13.10
C VAL A 264 12.71 -16.43 13.61
N LEU A 265 13.49 -15.46 13.15
CA LEU A 265 14.86 -15.25 13.63
C LEU A 265 14.91 -14.96 15.13
N ALA A 266 13.95 -14.19 15.65
CA ALA A 266 13.83 -13.91 17.06
C ALA A 266 13.45 -15.16 17.87
N CYS A 267 12.55 -16.02 17.37
CA CYS A 267 12.25 -17.32 17.95
C CYS A 267 13.49 -18.22 18.05
N ILE A 268 14.28 -18.30 16.96
CA ILE A 268 15.54 -19.06 16.95
C ILE A 268 16.52 -18.48 17.97
N GLY A 269 16.68 -17.16 18.00
CA GLY A 269 17.56 -16.49 18.96
C GLY A 269 17.15 -16.72 20.42
N LEU A 270 15.84 -16.72 20.71
CA LEU A 270 15.31 -17.08 22.03
C LEU A 270 15.60 -18.55 22.36
N ALA A 271 15.35 -19.47 21.44
CA ALA A 271 15.60 -20.91 21.64
C ALA A 271 17.10 -21.17 21.93
N VAL A 272 18.00 -20.57 21.16
CA VAL A 272 19.46 -20.64 21.38
C VAL A 272 19.84 -20.06 22.75
N SER A 273 19.27 -18.90 23.10
CA SER A 273 19.52 -18.26 24.41
C SER A 273 19.11 -19.17 25.58
N ILE A 274 17.93 -19.80 25.47
CA ILE A 274 17.41 -20.73 26.48
C ILE A 274 18.33 -21.95 26.56
N PHE A 275 18.66 -22.58 25.44
CA PHE A 275 19.52 -23.77 25.40
C PHE A 275 20.90 -23.52 26.04
N LEU A 276 21.53 -22.39 25.69
CA LEU A 276 22.82 -22.01 26.27
C LEU A 276 22.73 -21.71 27.77
N SER A 277 21.60 -21.20 28.25
CA SER A 277 21.37 -20.97 29.67
C SER A 277 21.24 -22.28 30.46
N VAL A 278 20.53 -23.28 29.91
CA VAL A 278 20.37 -24.61 30.50
C VAL A 278 21.70 -25.37 30.54
N LYS A 279 22.47 -25.33 29.44
CA LYS A 279 23.80 -25.97 29.38
C LYS A 279 24.75 -25.40 30.44
N LYS A 280 24.70 -24.09 30.68
CA LYS A 280 25.52 -23.44 31.71
C LYS A 280 25.13 -23.86 33.12
N ARG A 281 23.83 -23.99 33.43
CA ARG A 281 23.36 -24.50 34.73
C ARG A 281 23.86 -25.92 34.99
N ARG A 282 23.64 -26.84 34.04
CA ARG A 282 24.12 -28.23 34.15
C ARG A 282 25.63 -28.32 34.40
N LYS A 283 26.44 -27.46 33.77
CA LYS A 283 27.90 -27.47 33.95
C LYS A 283 28.32 -26.98 35.35
N ASN A 284 27.57 -26.05 35.93
CA ASN A 284 27.80 -25.58 37.30
C ASN A 284 27.38 -26.66 38.31
N ASP A 285 26.21 -27.29 38.14
CA ASP A 285 25.71 -28.33 39.05
C ASP A 285 26.67 -29.54 39.12
N VAL A 286 27.27 -29.94 37.98
CA VAL A 286 28.28 -31.01 37.93
C VAL A 286 29.61 -30.59 38.59
N SER A 287 29.96 -29.31 38.55
CA SER A 287 31.17 -28.78 39.19
C SER A 287 31.02 -28.73 40.71
N ASP A 288 29.85 -28.35 41.21
CA ASP A 288 29.58 -28.26 42.65
C ASP A 288 29.50 -29.66 43.28
N ASN A 289 28.86 -30.63 42.60
CA ASN A 289 28.88 -32.04 43.04
C ASN A 289 30.30 -32.63 43.09
N LYS A 290 31.21 -32.26 42.17
CA LYS A 290 32.61 -32.73 42.21
C LYS A 290 33.41 -32.17 43.39
N LYS A 291 33.04 -30.99 43.91
CA LYS A 291 33.70 -30.38 45.07
C LYS A 291 33.20 -30.93 46.40
N GLU A 292 31.98 -31.47 46.45
CA GLU A 292 31.46 -32.13 47.66
C GLU A 292 31.98 -33.55 47.84
N THR A 293 32.48 -34.19 46.76
CA THR A 293 33.02 -35.56 46.78
C THR A 293 34.55 -35.64 46.91
N ALA A 294 35.26 -34.51 47.03
CA ALA A 294 36.72 -34.44 47.15
C ALA A 294 37.12 -33.81 48.50
#